data_AF-A0A2H5PUA1-F1
#
_entry.id   AF-A0A2H5PUA1-F1
#
_cell.length_a   1.000
_cell.length_b   1.000
_cell.length_c   1.000
_cell.angle_alpha   90.00
_cell.angle_beta   90.00
_cell.angle_gamma   90.00
#
_symmetry.space_group_name_H-M   'P 1'
#
loop_
_entity.id
_entity.type
_entity.pdbx_description
1 polymer ?
#
loop_
_entity_poly.entity_id
_entity_poly.type
_entity_poly.pdbx_seq_one_letter_code
_entity_poly.pdbx_strand_id
1 'polypeptide(L)'
;MSRQPHVLVIPYPAQGHVAPLMKLATKIAERAIKVTVVNSEFIHKKIIASMQEKAEDSSSQIKLVTIPDGLELQAADREDPLKLGESVVRAMRGCLRDLIEKINQSNDCEPIRCVIADVTVGSALEVAESMGIARAAVVPFGPGSLALSLQFPKLLEAGIIDPNGFAILNDGLISLSDEIPAWKRNEYTWSFPDEPSGQKILLGIICAVIQAVKISNWIINNSVYELDSPACDLIPNILPIGPLLASNHSGDLDGNFWSEDSSCLSWLDEQAIRSVVYVAFGSVAVLSQQQFEELALGLESLQKPFLWVIRQDFMNGSRAKFPDGFIERVSNRGKIVEWVPQEKVLGHSSVACFISHCGWNSTMEGLSMGVPFLCWPYFSDQYQNRNYICEAWKIGLQFFADENGIITRQEIQRKVLTLLKNDDIRSNSLKLKEVARKSLLGGGSSFRNFESFISDIKMLISGCDSTL
;
A
#
# COMPACT_ATOMS: atom_id res chain seq x y z
N MET A 1 16.20 11.54 33.80
CA MET A 1 15.72 10.68 32.69
C MET A 1 16.36 11.21 31.41
N SER A 2 16.97 10.37 30.59
CA SER A 2 17.49 10.80 29.28
C SER A 2 16.34 11.21 28.37
N ARG A 3 16.42 12.38 27.72
CA ARG A 3 15.43 12.79 26.71
C ARG A 3 15.37 11.75 25.59
N GLN A 4 14.21 11.14 25.38
CA GLN A 4 13.98 10.23 24.26
C GLN A 4 13.33 11.00 23.10
N PRO A 5 13.76 10.80 21.84
CA PRO A 5 13.08 11.36 20.69
C PRO A 5 11.65 10.80 20.63
N HIS A 6 10.67 11.68 20.41
CA HIS A 6 9.27 11.31 20.31
C HIS A 6 8.71 11.77 18.97
N VAL A 7 8.16 10.82 18.21
CA VAL A 7 7.55 11.08 16.90
C VAL A 7 6.08 10.71 16.89
N LEU A 8 5.33 11.42 16.06
CA LEU A 8 3.92 11.15 15.78
C LEU A 8 3.82 10.47 14.41
N VAL A 9 3.15 9.33 14.32
CA VAL A 9 2.91 8.61 13.06
C VAL A 9 1.42 8.66 12.71
N ILE A 10 1.07 9.09 11.50
CA ILE A 10 -0.33 9.36 11.11
C ILE A 10 -0.63 8.72 9.75
N PRO A 11 -1.26 7.54 9.72
CA PRO A 11 -1.72 6.93 8.48
C PRO A 11 -3.00 7.55 7.92
N TYR A 12 -3.17 7.42 6.60
CA TYR A 12 -4.48 7.58 5.97
C TYR A 12 -5.39 6.41 6.38
N PRO A 13 -6.70 6.60 6.62
CA PRO A 13 -7.60 5.60 7.18
C PRO A 13 -8.02 4.51 6.17
N ALA A 14 -7.06 3.87 5.53
CA ALA A 14 -7.26 2.74 4.62
C ALA A 14 -6.20 1.66 4.89
N GLN A 15 -6.55 0.38 4.71
CA GLN A 15 -5.68 -0.76 5.03
C GLN A 15 -4.31 -0.66 4.35
N GLY A 16 -4.29 -0.29 3.06
CA GLY A 16 -3.06 -0.12 2.28
C GLY A 16 -2.15 1.03 2.74
N HIS A 17 -2.62 1.87 3.65
CA HIS A 17 -1.89 3.01 4.20
C HIS A 17 -1.52 2.77 5.67
N VAL A 18 -2.45 2.23 6.46
CA VAL A 18 -2.21 1.89 7.87
C VAL A 18 -1.11 0.83 8.00
N ALA A 19 -1.24 -0.31 7.31
CA ALA A 19 -0.29 -1.42 7.47
C ALA A 19 1.19 -1.02 7.25
N PRO A 20 1.59 -0.35 6.14
CA PRO A 20 2.99 0.04 5.96
C PRO A 20 3.47 1.07 6.98
N LEU A 21 2.62 2.01 7.42
CA LEU A 21 3.01 3.00 8.44
C LEU A 21 3.12 2.40 9.83
N MET A 22 2.32 1.38 10.14
CA MET A 22 2.45 0.61 11.36
C MET A 22 3.76 -0.18 11.38
N LYS A 23 4.14 -0.82 10.26
CA LYS A 23 5.45 -1.47 10.12
C LYS A 23 6.61 -0.48 10.25
N LEU A 24 6.48 0.72 9.68
CA LEU A 24 7.46 1.79 9.84
C LEU A 24 7.56 2.25 11.30
N ALA A 25 6.43 2.42 11.99
CA ALA A 25 6.38 2.77 13.41
C ALA A 25 7.13 1.74 14.26
N THR A 26 6.93 0.44 14.01
CA THR A 26 7.68 -0.64 14.67
C THR A 26 9.18 -0.51 14.44
N LYS A 27 9.63 -0.35 13.19
CA LYS A 27 11.06 -0.19 12.87
C LYS A 27 11.68 1.04 13.53
N ILE A 28 10.93 2.14 13.65
CA ILE A 28 11.38 3.35 14.34
C ILE A 28 11.50 3.09 15.85
N ALA A 29 10.51 2.42 16.44
CA ALA A 29 10.51 2.06 17.85
C ALA A 29 11.73 1.19 18.21
N GLU A 30 12.06 0.19 17.39
CA GLU A 30 13.27 -0.64 17.53
C GLU A 30 14.59 0.15 17.63
N ARG A 31 14.61 1.44 17.22
CA ARG A 31 15.77 2.34 17.34
C ARG A 31 15.72 3.22 18.59
N ALA A 32 14.94 2.82 19.59
CA ALA A 32 14.71 3.53 20.84
C ALA A 32 14.17 4.95 20.64
N ILE A 33 13.29 5.12 19.65
CA ILE A 33 12.48 6.33 19.47
C ILE A 33 11.09 6.02 20.01
N LYS A 34 10.53 6.93 20.81
CA LYS A 34 9.13 6.83 21.25
C LYS A 34 8.22 7.17 20.09
N VAL A 35 7.20 6.37 19.85
CA VAL A 35 6.26 6.51 18.75
C VAL A 35 4.84 6.62 19.29
N THR A 36 4.13 7.66 18.90
CA THR A 36 2.68 7.73 19.06
C THR A 36 2.03 7.59 17.68
N VAL A 37 1.17 6.60 17.50
CA VAL A 37 0.39 6.44 16.26
C VAL A 37 -1.00 7.01 16.46
N VAL A 38 -1.43 7.92 15.56
CA VAL A 38 -2.75 8.52 15.58
C VAL A 38 -3.64 7.86 14.54
N ASN A 39 -4.67 7.17 15.01
CA ASN A 39 -5.70 6.60 14.14
C ASN A 39 -7.01 7.36 14.29
N SER A 40 -7.88 7.24 13.30
CA SER A 40 -9.28 7.61 13.48
C SER A 40 -9.95 6.63 14.46
N GLU A 41 -10.98 7.05 15.19
CA GLU A 41 -11.71 6.18 16.13
C GLU A 41 -12.26 4.91 15.47
N PHE A 42 -12.82 5.01 14.27
CA PHE A 42 -13.31 3.86 13.53
C PHE A 42 -12.19 2.89 13.15
N ILE A 43 -11.09 3.40 12.57
CA ILE A 43 -9.96 2.58 12.18
C ILE A 43 -9.28 1.93 13.39
N HIS A 44 -9.13 2.67 14.48
CA HIS A 44 -8.59 2.12 15.73
C HIS A 44 -9.41 0.93 16.21
N LYS A 45 -10.75 1.02 16.20
CA LYS A 45 -11.63 -0.11 16.56
C LYS A 45 -11.42 -1.32 15.66
N LYS A 46 -11.28 -1.14 14.34
CA LYS A 46 -11.01 -2.24 13.40
C LYS A 46 -9.66 -2.91 13.70
N ILE A 47 -8.62 -2.11 13.95
CA ILE A 47 -7.28 -2.62 14.29
C ILE A 47 -7.35 -3.45 15.57
N ILE A 48 -7.93 -2.92 16.66
CA ILE A 48 -8.04 -3.63 17.94
C ILE A 48 -8.89 -4.90 17.81
N ALA A 49 -9.99 -4.87 17.05
CA ALA A 49 -10.83 -6.05 16.82
C ALA A 49 -10.12 -7.15 16.00
N SER A 50 -9.20 -6.77 15.12
CA SER A 50 -8.43 -7.73 14.32
C SER A 50 -7.32 -8.41 15.12
N MET A 51 -6.82 -7.76 16.17
CA MET A 51 -5.77 -8.29 17.03
C MET A 51 -6.33 -9.48 17.81
N GLN A 52 -5.76 -10.66 17.59
CA GLN A 52 -5.98 -11.81 18.47
C GLN A 52 -5.49 -11.41 19.88
N GLU A 53 -6.12 -11.94 20.96
CA GLU A 53 -6.00 -11.56 22.40
C GLU A 53 -4.58 -11.49 23.02
N LYS A 54 -3.51 -11.46 22.23
CA LYS A 54 -2.12 -11.37 22.67
C LYS A 54 -1.55 -9.98 22.41
N ALA A 55 -1.94 -9.01 23.22
CA ALA A 55 -1.21 -7.76 23.36
C ALA A 55 -1.14 -7.32 24.84
N GLU A 56 -0.95 -8.26 25.77
CA GLU A 56 -0.65 -7.91 27.17
C GLU A 56 0.81 -7.52 27.41
N ASP A 57 1.66 -7.51 26.37
CA ASP A 57 3.07 -7.10 26.50
C ASP A 57 3.57 -6.44 25.20
N SER A 58 2.88 -5.38 24.74
CA SER A 58 3.42 -4.57 23.65
C SER A 58 4.53 -3.65 24.18
N SER A 59 5.66 -3.63 23.46
CA SER A 59 6.84 -2.84 23.81
C SER A 59 6.46 -1.41 24.25
N SER A 60 7.07 -0.92 25.33
CA SER A 60 6.76 0.38 25.97
C SER A 60 6.92 1.62 25.07
N GLN A 61 7.27 1.45 23.79
CA GLN A 61 7.70 2.51 22.89
C GLN A 61 6.66 2.91 21.84
N ILE A 62 5.61 2.11 21.58
CA ILE A 62 4.51 2.49 20.66
C ILE A 62 3.22 2.71 21.44
N LYS A 63 2.65 3.90 21.30
CA LYS A 63 1.35 4.26 21.87
C LYS A 63 0.33 4.52 20.77
N LEU A 64 -0.80 3.84 20.82
CA LEU A 64 -1.94 4.14 19.93
C LEU A 64 -2.83 5.22 20.57
N VAL A 65 -3.21 6.22 19.81
CA VAL A 65 -4.19 7.25 20.19
C VAL A 65 -5.21 7.47 19.09
N THR A 66 -6.34 8.08 19.43
CA THR A 66 -7.45 8.30 18.51
C THR A 66 -7.77 9.76 18.31
N ILE A 67 -8.31 10.08 17.12
CA ILE A 67 -9.00 11.34 16.82
C ILE A 67 -10.40 11.06 16.24
N PRO A 68 -11.35 12.01 16.35
CA PRO A 68 -12.68 11.84 15.77
C PRO A 68 -12.64 11.64 14.26
N ASP A 69 -13.54 10.81 13.74
CA ASP A 69 -13.62 10.52 12.29
C ASP A 69 -14.24 11.67 11.47
N GLY A 70 -14.83 12.69 12.12
CA GLY A 70 -15.53 13.80 11.45
C GLY A 70 -16.90 13.47 10.86
N LEU A 71 -17.39 12.24 11.05
CA LEU A 71 -18.67 11.77 10.52
C LEU A 71 -19.77 11.82 11.59
N GLU A 72 -20.70 12.76 11.44
CA GLU A 72 -21.95 12.77 12.19
C GLU A 72 -22.89 11.66 11.66
N LEU A 73 -23.07 10.62 12.48
CA LEU A 73 -24.27 9.76 12.60
C LEU A 73 -24.62 8.68 11.55
N GLN A 74 -24.05 8.59 10.33
CA GLN A 74 -24.37 7.45 9.44
C GLN A 74 -23.26 6.38 9.39
N ALA A 75 -23.62 5.12 9.66
CA ALA A 75 -22.70 3.99 9.64
C ALA A 75 -22.22 3.64 8.22
N ALA A 76 -23.07 3.84 7.20
CA ALA A 76 -22.77 3.50 5.81
C ALA A 76 -21.61 4.32 5.21
N ASP A 77 -21.46 5.59 5.59
CA ASP A 77 -20.37 6.43 5.08
C ASP A 77 -18.99 6.04 5.66
N ARG A 78 -18.95 5.27 6.76
CA ARG A 78 -17.69 4.74 7.33
C ARG A 78 -17.16 3.52 6.56
N GLU A 79 -18.03 2.84 5.82
CA GLU A 79 -17.67 1.67 5.02
C GLU A 79 -17.19 2.04 3.61
N ASP A 80 -17.39 3.29 3.18
CA ASP A 80 -16.81 3.85 1.96
C ASP A 80 -15.42 4.43 2.27
N PRO A 81 -14.32 3.80 1.80
CA PRO A 81 -12.97 4.25 2.13
C PRO A 81 -12.65 5.67 1.67
N LEU A 82 -13.23 6.12 0.55
CA LEU A 82 -12.96 7.45 -0.01
C LEU A 82 -13.63 8.53 0.84
N LYS A 83 -14.92 8.33 1.20
CA LYS A 83 -15.66 9.27 2.06
C LYS A 83 -15.10 9.33 3.47
N LEU A 84 -14.76 8.18 4.05
CA LEU A 84 -14.12 8.12 5.37
C LEU A 84 -12.81 8.92 5.36
N GLY A 85 -11.97 8.70 4.35
CA GLY A 85 -10.72 9.42 4.20
C GLY A 85 -10.88 10.94 4.11
N GLU A 86 -11.80 11.41 3.26
CA GLU A 86 -12.10 12.85 3.15
C GLU A 86 -12.54 13.45 4.50
N SER A 87 -13.45 12.76 5.20
CA SER A 87 -13.96 13.22 6.49
C SER A 87 -12.87 13.28 7.57
N VAL A 88 -12.06 12.22 7.68
CA VAL A 88 -10.97 12.13 8.66
C VAL A 88 -9.94 13.23 8.41
N VAL A 89 -9.53 13.43 7.16
CA VAL A 89 -8.55 14.49 6.78
C VAL A 89 -9.08 15.88 7.14
N ARG A 90 -10.38 16.12 6.95
CA ARG A 90 -11.03 17.39 7.30
C ARG A 90 -11.10 17.60 8.82
N ALA A 91 -11.50 16.58 9.58
CA ALA A 91 -11.61 16.67 11.04
C ALA A 91 -10.24 16.78 11.74
N MET A 92 -9.22 16.13 11.17
CA MET A 92 -7.88 16.04 11.75
C MET A 92 -7.23 17.42 11.97
N ARG A 93 -7.47 18.40 11.09
CA ARG A 93 -6.86 19.74 11.21
C ARG A 93 -7.12 20.40 12.56
N GLY A 94 -8.35 20.28 13.09
CA GLY A 94 -8.71 20.88 14.37
C GLY A 94 -8.15 20.11 15.56
N CYS A 95 -8.30 18.78 15.56
CA CYS A 95 -7.96 17.95 16.71
C CYS A 95 -6.46 17.65 16.85
N LEU A 96 -5.71 17.66 15.75
CA LEU A 96 -4.29 17.28 15.76
C LEU A 96 -3.41 18.28 16.52
N ARG A 97 -3.68 19.58 16.37
CA ARG A 97 -2.95 20.62 17.12
C ARG A 97 -3.11 20.42 18.62
N ASP A 98 -4.35 20.32 19.08
CA ASP A 98 -4.68 20.13 20.50
C ASP A 98 -4.05 18.84 21.05
N LEU A 99 -4.03 17.77 20.25
CA LEU A 99 -3.38 16.51 20.61
C LEU A 99 -1.87 16.69 20.81
N ILE A 100 -1.18 17.35 19.86
CA ILE A 100 0.26 17.60 19.95
C ILE A 100 0.57 18.46 21.18
N GLU A 101 -0.18 19.54 21.40
CA GLU A 101 -0.01 20.44 22.55
C GLU A 101 -0.20 19.70 23.87
N LYS A 102 -1.26 18.88 23.97
CA LYS A 102 -1.54 18.06 25.15
C LYS A 102 -0.42 17.04 25.42
N ILE A 103 0.08 16.37 24.38
CA ILE A 103 1.19 15.42 24.52
C ILE A 103 2.43 16.14 25.05
N ASN A 104 2.78 17.28 24.45
CA ASN A 104 3.95 18.07 24.83
C ASN A 104 3.86 18.59 26.27
N GLN A 105 2.69 19.08 26.70
CA GLN A 105 2.45 19.57 28.07
C GLN A 105 2.47 18.44 29.11
N SER A 106 2.05 17.23 28.73
CA SER A 106 2.00 16.09 29.64
C SER A 106 3.39 15.49 29.93
N ASN A 107 4.41 15.84 29.13
CA ASN A 107 5.73 15.26 29.21
C ASN A 107 6.81 16.20 28.65
N ASP A 108 7.18 17.20 29.45
CA ASP A 108 8.17 18.23 29.09
C ASP A 108 9.56 17.67 28.69
N CYS A 109 9.84 16.41 29.07
CA CYS A 109 11.10 15.74 28.74
C CYS A 109 11.07 15.05 27.35
N GLU A 110 9.89 14.83 26.76
CA GLU A 110 9.73 14.07 25.52
C GLU A 110 8.71 14.72 24.55
N PRO A 111 8.90 16.01 24.18
CA PRO A 111 8.01 16.66 23.23
C PRO A 111 8.11 16.03 21.84
N ILE A 112 7.02 16.07 21.08
CA ILE A 112 6.97 15.64 19.69
C ILE A 112 7.95 16.48 18.87
N ARG A 113 8.95 15.81 18.26
CA ARG A 113 9.98 16.44 17.43
C ARG A 113 9.75 16.27 15.94
N CYS A 114 9.02 15.24 15.54
CA CYS A 114 8.69 15.00 14.14
C CYS A 114 7.28 14.43 13.99
N VAL A 115 6.56 14.91 12.98
CA VAL A 115 5.32 14.31 12.48
C VAL A 115 5.66 13.55 11.19
N ILE A 116 5.44 12.25 11.22
CA ILE A 116 5.59 11.31 10.12
C ILE A 116 4.17 10.96 9.66
N ALA A 117 3.75 11.43 8.50
CA ALA A 117 2.37 11.23 8.05
C ALA A 117 2.34 10.62 6.65
N ASP A 118 1.30 9.86 6.37
CA ASP A 118 0.96 9.48 5.01
C ASP A 118 0.82 10.73 4.16
N VAL A 119 1.43 10.72 2.98
CA VAL A 119 1.44 11.88 2.08
C VAL A 119 0.04 12.30 1.61
N THR A 120 -0.94 11.38 1.64
CA THR A 120 -2.34 11.69 1.32
C THR A 120 -3.07 12.41 2.47
N VAL A 121 -2.50 12.42 3.68
CA VAL A 121 -2.96 13.20 4.84
C VAL A 121 -2.12 14.47 4.96
N GLY A 122 -1.97 15.20 3.85
CA GLY A 122 -1.13 16.41 3.78
C GLY A 122 -1.49 17.48 4.83
N SER A 123 -2.75 17.52 5.27
CA SER A 123 -3.20 18.42 6.34
C SER A 123 -2.48 18.20 7.67
N ALA A 124 -2.05 16.98 7.99
CA ALA A 124 -1.26 16.71 9.19
C ALA A 124 0.12 17.36 9.14
N LEU A 125 0.74 17.34 7.95
CA LEU A 125 2.04 17.94 7.69
C LEU A 125 1.96 19.47 7.72
N GLU A 126 0.87 20.05 7.22
CA GLU A 126 0.58 21.50 7.32
C GLU A 126 0.44 21.95 8.79
N VAL A 127 -0.28 21.17 9.62
CA VAL A 127 -0.39 21.46 11.05
C VAL A 127 0.99 21.44 11.71
N ALA A 128 1.79 20.41 11.46
CA ALA A 128 3.15 20.32 11.96
C ALA A 128 4.04 21.48 11.50
N GLU A 129 3.90 21.92 10.25
CA GLU A 129 4.63 23.07 9.68
C GLU A 129 4.30 24.35 10.45
N SER A 130 3.02 24.62 10.67
CA SER A 130 2.57 25.81 11.41
C SER A 130 3.02 25.82 12.88
N MET A 131 3.41 24.65 13.42
CA MET A 131 3.94 24.48 14.77
C MET A 131 5.47 24.46 14.82
N GLY A 132 6.15 24.58 13.67
CA GLY A 132 7.61 24.50 13.59
C GLY A 132 8.18 23.09 13.87
N ILE A 133 7.36 22.04 13.76
CA ILE A 133 7.75 20.66 13.99
C ILE A 133 8.27 20.05 12.68
N ALA A 134 9.31 19.21 12.75
CA ALA A 134 9.87 18.56 11.57
C ALA A 134 8.88 17.56 10.95
N ARG A 135 8.95 17.35 9.63
CA ARG A 135 7.91 16.67 8.85
C ARG A 135 8.50 15.61 7.94
N ALA A 136 7.98 14.39 8.00
CA ALA A 136 8.28 13.34 7.04
C ALA A 136 7.00 12.88 6.34
N ALA A 137 6.95 13.02 5.02
CA ALA A 137 5.86 12.47 4.22
C ALA A 137 6.19 11.03 3.84
N VAL A 138 5.30 10.09 4.15
CA VAL A 138 5.42 8.69 3.76
C VAL A 138 4.57 8.45 2.52
N VAL A 139 5.20 7.93 1.47
CA VAL A 139 4.61 7.65 0.16
C VAL A 139 4.35 6.15 0.09
N PRO A 140 3.07 5.71 0.15
CA PRO A 140 2.70 4.30 0.23
C PRO A 140 2.56 3.63 -1.15
N PHE A 141 2.76 4.37 -2.23
CA PHE A 141 2.71 3.90 -3.63
C PHE A 141 4.08 4.04 -4.32
N GLY A 142 4.20 3.54 -5.55
CA GLY A 142 5.47 3.48 -6.27
C GLY A 142 6.05 4.85 -6.65
N PRO A 143 7.39 4.98 -6.75
CA PRO A 143 8.03 6.26 -7.04
C PRO A 143 7.67 6.79 -8.44
N GLY A 144 7.51 5.93 -9.46
CA GLY A 144 7.00 6.36 -10.77
C GLY A 144 5.69 7.17 -10.69
N SER A 145 4.72 6.70 -9.89
CA SER A 145 3.44 7.39 -9.69
C SER A 145 3.61 8.72 -8.95
N LEU A 146 4.56 8.83 -8.01
CA LEU A 146 4.87 10.10 -7.36
C LEU A 146 5.54 11.07 -8.35
N ALA A 147 6.49 10.60 -9.15
CA ALA A 147 7.16 11.41 -10.17
C ALA A 147 6.16 12.01 -11.16
N LEU A 148 5.19 11.21 -11.65
CA LEU A 148 4.11 11.71 -12.50
C LEU A 148 3.25 12.75 -11.78
N SER A 149 2.87 12.47 -10.53
CA SER A 149 2.06 13.37 -9.71
C SER A 149 2.73 14.74 -9.56
N LEU A 150 4.05 14.79 -9.36
CA LEU A 150 4.80 16.04 -9.24
C LEU A 150 4.91 16.83 -10.57
N GLN A 151 4.75 16.17 -11.73
CA GLN A 151 4.67 16.87 -13.02
C GLN A 151 3.27 17.41 -13.33
N PHE A 152 2.24 17.09 -12.54
CA PHE A 152 0.86 17.50 -12.81
C PHE A 152 0.70 18.99 -13.18
N PRO A 153 1.30 19.96 -12.45
CA PRO A 153 1.17 21.38 -12.81
C PRO A 153 1.74 21.70 -14.20
N LYS A 154 2.88 21.09 -14.57
CA LYS A 154 3.50 21.29 -15.88
C LYS A 154 2.69 20.65 -17.01
N LEU A 155 2.10 19.48 -16.75
CA LEU A 155 1.22 18.81 -17.72
C LEU A 155 -0.03 19.66 -18.00
N LEU A 156 -0.56 20.33 -16.98
CA LEU A 156 -1.67 21.26 -17.10
C LEU A 156 -1.27 22.52 -17.88
N GLU A 157 -0.14 23.15 -17.53
CA GLU A 157 0.40 24.33 -18.22
C GLU A 157 0.71 24.06 -19.71
N ALA A 158 1.19 22.86 -20.02
CA ALA A 158 1.49 22.41 -21.38
C ALA A 158 0.24 22.03 -22.19
N GLY A 159 -0.95 22.02 -21.58
CA GLY A 159 -2.19 21.60 -22.26
C GLY A 159 -2.21 20.11 -22.64
N ILE A 160 -1.43 19.27 -21.94
CA ILE A 160 -1.45 17.81 -22.13
C ILE A 160 -2.67 17.21 -21.41
N ILE A 161 -3.02 17.78 -20.26
CA ILE A 161 -4.20 17.43 -19.48
C ILE A 161 -5.07 18.67 -19.23
N ASP A 162 -6.36 18.45 -19.01
CA ASP A 162 -7.31 19.48 -18.60
C ASP A 162 -7.29 19.68 -17.06
N PRO A 163 -7.99 20.71 -16.52
CA PRO A 163 -8.08 20.92 -15.07
C PRO A 163 -8.73 19.79 -14.27
N ASN A 164 -9.41 18.85 -14.93
CA ASN A 164 -9.99 17.65 -14.31
C ASN A 164 -9.08 16.42 -14.46
N GLY A 165 -7.86 16.62 -14.98
CA GLY A 165 -6.86 15.57 -15.16
C GLY A 165 -7.10 14.66 -16.38
N PHE A 166 -8.04 14.99 -17.27
CA PHE A 166 -8.25 14.22 -18.50
C PHE A 166 -7.24 14.60 -19.57
N ALA A 167 -6.75 13.60 -20.32
CA ALA A 167 -5.86 13.85 -21.45
C ALA A 167 -6.58 14.61 -22.58
N ILE A 168 -6.00 15.73 -23.02
CA ILE A 168 -6.55 16.57 -24.10
C ILE A 168 -6.24 15.97 -25.49
N LEU A 169 -5.04 15.41 -25.66
CA LEU A 169 -4.61 14.79 -26.92
C LEU A 169 -5.09 13.32 -27.01
N ASN A 170 -5.54 12.91 -28.20
CA ASN A 170 -6.23 11.62 -28.37
C ASN A 170 -5.32 10.39 -28.38
N ASP A 171 -4.03 10.58 -28.61
CA ASP A 171 -2.99 9.57 -28.85
C ASP A 171 -1.80 9.68 -27.88
N GLY A 172 -1.86 10.56 -26.89
CA GLY A 172 -0.74 10.87 -26.00
C GLY A 172 -0.45 9.78 -24.97
N LEU A 173 0.71 9.13 -25.10
CA LEU A 173 1.41 8.53 -23.97
C LEU A 173 2.10 9.64 -23.18
N ILE A 174 2.05 9.59 -21.85
CA ILE A 174 2.93 10.41 -21.01
C ILE A 174 4.15 9.58 -20.68
N SER A 175 5.33 10.05 -21.10
CA SER A 175 6.62 9.50 -20.72
C SER A 175 7.41 10.55 -19.96
N LEU A 176 7.95 10.16 -18.81
CA LEU A 176 8.86 11.00 -18.01
C LEU A 176 10.32 10.78 -18.40
N SER A 177 10.66 9.56 -18.84
CA SER A 177 11.96 9.16 -19.38
C SER A 177 11.82 7.83 -20.10
N ASP A 178 12.80 7.45 -20.93
CA ASP A 178 12.79 6.18 -21.67
C ASP A 178 12.91 4.94 -20.76
N GLU A 179 13.37 5.13 -19.51
CA GLU A 179 13.56 4.04 -18.54
C GLU A 179 12.36 3.85 -17.60
N ILE A 180 11.39 4.78 -17.64
CA ILE A 180 10.14 4.71 -16.85
C ILE A 180 9.01 4.28 -17.78
N PRO A 181 8.26 3.21 -17.47
CA PRO A 181 7.12 2.80 -18.31
C PRO A 181 6.14 3.96 -18.51
N ALA A 182 5.72 4.18 -19.76
CA ALA A 182 4.84 5.29 -20.10
C ALA A 182 3.40 5.04 -19.61
N TRP A 183 2.69 6.14 -19.31
CA TRP A 183 1.28 6.10 -18.95
C TRP A 183 0.39 6.28 -20.18
N LYS A 184 -0.66 5.47 -20.26
CA LYS A 184 -1.75 5.65 -21.23
C LYS A 184 -2.74 6.68 -20.71
N ARG A 185 -3.49 7.30 -21.63
CA ARG A 185 -4.38 8.43 -21.36
C ARG A 185 -5.42 8.25 -20.23
N ASN A 186 -5.81 7.01 -19.94
CA ASN A 186 -6.82 6.65 -18.93
C ASN A 186 -6.22 5.84 -17.76
N GLU A 187 -4.90 5.86 -17.64
CA GLU A 187 -4.15 5.05 -16.68
C GLU A 187 -3.22 5.91 -15.83
N TYR A 188 -3.46 7.22 -15.76
CA TYR A 188 -2.71 8.13 -14.89
C TYR A 188 -2.93 7.79 -13.41
N THR A 189 -2.05 8.29 -12.55
CA THR A 189 -2.14 8.05 -11.09
C THR A 189 -3.46 8.55 -10.50
N TRP A 190 -4.13 9.53 -11.12
CA TRP A 190 -5.45 10.02 -10.72
C TRP A 190 -6.62 9.40 -11.52
N SER A 191 -6.38 8.39 -12.36
CA SER A 191 -7.44 7.80 -13.20
C SER A 191 -8.27 6.76 -12.45
N PHE A 192 -9.60 6.91 -12.57
CA PHE A 192 -10.58 5.87 -12.23
C PHE A 192 -11.65 5.84 -13.33
N PRO A 193 -11.38 5.18 -14.48
CA PRO A 193 -12.19 5.33 -15.69
C PRO A 193 -13.67 4.99 -15.52
N ASP A 194 -13.97 3.99 -14.68
CA ASP A 194 -15.33 3.51 -14.43
C ASP A 194 -16.06 4.31 -13.34
N GLU A 195 -15.41 5.28 -12.69
CA GLU A 195 -15.95 5.99 -11.53
C GLU A 195 -15.54 7.49 -11.53
N PRO A 196 -16.28 8.36 -12.24
CA PRO A 196 -15.92 9.77 -12.39
C PRO A 196 -15.83 10.57 -11.08
N SER A 197 -16.62 10.21 -10.05
CA SER A 197 -16.57 10.92 -8.77
C SER A 197 -15.30 10.56 -8.00
N GLY A 198 -14.88 9.30 -8.06
CA GLY A 198 -13.63 8.78 -7.52
C GLY A 198 -12.42 9.35 -8.22
N GLN A 199 -12.45 9.51 -9.55
CA GLN A 199 -11.38 10.22 -10.27
C GLN A 199 -11.20 11.65 -9.75
N LYS A 200 -12.30 12.38 -9.48
CA LYS A 200 -12.22 13.72 -8.90
C LYS A 200 -11.61 13.71 -7.49
N ILE A 201 -11.92 12.70 -6.68
CA ILE A 201 -11.33 12.52 -5.35
C ILE A 201 -9.84 12.23 -5.46
N LEU A 202 -9.43 11.28 -6.33
CA LEU A 202 -8.03 10.95 -6.57
C LEU A 202 -7.24 12.18 -7.05
N LEU A 203 -7.82 12.99 -7.93
CA LEU A 203 -7.20 14.24 -8.36
C LEU A 203 -6.97 15.22 -7.20
N GLY A 204 -7.97 15.36 -6.32
CA GLY A 204 -7.83 16.15 -5.10
C GLY A 204 -6.71 15.64 -4.17
N ILE A 205 -6.58 14.32 -4.05
CA ILE A 205 -5.49 13.67 -3.31
C ILE A 205 -4.14 14.00 -3.95
N ILE A 206 -4.00 13.93 -5.28
CA ILE A 206 -2.75 14.27 -5.97
C ILE A 206 -2.33 15.73 -5.71
N CYS A 207 -3.27 16.67 -5.74
CA CYS A 207 -2.99 18.06 -5.39
C CYS A 207 -2.48 18.20 -3.93
N ALA A 208 -3.09 17.48 -2.99
CA ALA A 208 -2.64 17.45 -1.60
C ALA A 208 -1.25 16.83 -1.46
N VAL A 209 -0.96 15.75 -2.20
CA VAL A 209 0.35 15.08 -2.23
C VAL A 209 1.45 16.03 -2.71
N ILE A 210 1.22 16.77 -3.79
CA ILE A 210 2.19 17.74 -4.32
C ILE A 210 2.54 18.79 -3.25
N GLN A 211 1.53 19.30 -2.53
CA GLN A 211 1.76 20.27 -1.46
C GLN A 211 2.49 19.65 -0.26
N ALA A 212 2.08 18.45 0.17
CA ALA A 212 2.71 17.70 1.25
C ALA A 212 4.19 17.44 1.00
N VAL A 213 4.56 17.07 -0.23
CA VAL A 213 5.97 16.87 -0.62
C VAL A 213 6.77 18.17 -0.51
N LYS A 214 6.21 19.31 -0.95
CA LYS A 214 6.92 20.60 -0.92
C LYS A 214 7.29 21.06 0.50
N ILE A 215 6.42 20.80 1.47
CA ILE A 215 6.61 21.29 2.85
C ILE A 215 7.40 20.31 3.72
N SER A 216 7.62 19.08 3.28
CA SER A 216 8.24 18.03 4.08
C SER A 216 9.76 18.08 4.08
N ASN A 217 10.36 17.73 5.23
CA ASN A 217 11.82 17.62 5.37
C ASN A 217 12.35 16.33 4.76
N TRP A 218 11.59 15.23 4.86
CA TRP A 218 11.93 13.93 4.29
C TRP A 218 10.75 13.36 3.50
N ILE A 219 11.04 12.73 2.35
CA ILE A 219 10.06 11.98 1.56
C ILE A 219 10.40 10.50 1.65
N ILE A 220 9.74 9.79 2.54
CA ILE A 220 9.98 8.36 2.78
C ILE A 220 9.15 7.55 1.80
N ASN A 221 9.74 6.58 1.12
CA ASN A 221 9.00 5.71 0.21
C ASN A 221 9.21 4.23 0.54
N ASN A 222 8.11 3.46 0.57
CA ASN A 222 8.15 2.00 0.72
C ASN A 222 8.56 1.34 -0.61
N SER A 223 9.78 1.60 -1.07
CA SER A 223 10.36 1.04 -2.28
C SER A 223 11.85 0.78 -2.10
N VAL A 224 12.45 0.10 -3.08
CA VAL A 224 13.88 -0.17 -3.18
C VAL A 224 14.43 0.69 -4.32
N TYR A 225 15.47 1.49 -4.04
CA TYR A 225 16.05 2.39 -5.02
C TYR A 225 16.44 1.68 -6.32
N GLU A 226 17.08 0.51 -6.21
CA GLU A 226 17.57 -0.28 -7.35
C GLU A 226 16.45 -0.85 -8.24
N LEU A 227 15.19 -0.86 -7.79
CA LEU A 227 14.07 -1.33 -8.60
C LEU A 227 13.51 -0.25 -9.53
N ASP A 228 13.76 1.02 -9.22
CA ASP A 228 13.17 2.17 -9.93
C ASP A 228 13.98 3.45 -9.71
N SER A 229 15.31 3.37 -9.90
CA SER A 229 16.20 4.51 -9.71
C SER A 229 15.86 5.70 -10.64
N PRO A 230 15.46 5.50 -11.92
CA PRO A 230 15.11 6.63 -12.78
C PRO A 230 13.94 7.45 -12.24
N ALA A 231 12.90 6.82 -11.68
CA ALA A 231 11.80 7.56 -11.06
C ALA A 231 12.21 8.21 -9.73
N CYS A 232 13.02 7.51 -8.92
CA CYS A 232 13.52 8.08 -7.67
C CYS A 232 14.35 9.35 -7.91
N ASP A 233 15.20 9.35 -8.94
CA ASP A 233 16.08 10.48 -9.27
C ASP A 233 15.30 11.73 -9.74
N LEU A 234 14.04 11.56 -10.18
CA LEU A 234 13.14 12.67 -10.52
C LEU A 234 12.45 13.30 -9.29
N ILE A 235 12.57 12.69 -8.10
CA ILE A 235 11.88 13.10 -6.88
C ILE A 235 12.91 13.66 -5.89
N PRO A 236 12.91 14.99 -5.65
CA PRO A 236 13.85 15.59 -4.71
C PRO A 236 13.71 15.00 -3.30
N ASN A 237 14.84 14.67 -2.67
CA ASN A 237 14.92 14.22 -1.28
C ASN A 237 14.12 12.94 -0.95
N ILE A 238 13.84 12.10 -1.94
CA ILE A 238 13.24 10.79 -1.71
C ILE A 238 14.22 9.85 -0.99
N LEU A 239 13.70 9.14 0.00
CA LEU A 239 14.39 8.10 0.77
C LEU A 239 13.61 6.79 0.59
N PRO A 240 13.96 5.97 -0.42
CA PRO A 240 13.48 4.61 -0.50
C PRO A 240 14.02 3.81 0.69
N ILE A 241 13.13 3.32 1.56
CA ILE A 241 13.48 2.54 2.76
C ILE A 241 12.87 1.13 2.75
N GLY A 242 12.20 0.77 1.66
CA GLY A 242 11.46 -0.48 1.53
C GLY A 242 12.34 -1.67 1.13
N PRO A 243 11.74 -2.86 1.01
CA PRO A 243 10.35 -3.14 1.34
C PRO A 243 10.12 -3.16 2.87
N LEU A 244 9.02 -2.54 3.31
CA LEU A 244 8.54 -2.60 4.69
C LEU A 244 7.76 -3.91 4.88
N LEU A 245 8.49 -4.97 5.22
CA LEU A 245 7.96 -6.29 5.55
C LEU A 245 7.71 -6.40 7.06
N ALA A 246 6.74 -7.24 7.45
CA ALA A 246 6.48 -7.54 8.85
C ALA A 246 7.71 -8.20 9.50
N SER A 247 8.01 -7.81 10.74
CA SER A 247 9.00 -8.49 11.55
C SER A 247 8.41 -9.78 12.12
N ASN A 248 9.24 -10.81 12.30
CA ASN A 248 8.80 -12.08 12.89
C ASN A 248 8.67 -11.99 14.44
N HIS A 249 8.55 -10.78 15.00
CA HIS A 249 8.49 -10.60 16.44
C HIS A 249 7.05 -10.76 16.94
N SER A 250 6.88 -11.55 18.00
CA SER A 250 5.59 -11.70 18.67
C SER A 250 5.18 -10.37 19.31
N GLY A 251 4.04 -9.81 18.88
CA GLY A 251 3.50 -8.56 19.43
C GLY A 251 3.56 -7.35 18.49
N ASP A 252 4.02 -7.52 17.26
CA ASP A 252 4.01 -6.45 16.26
C ASP A 252 2.59 -6.04 15.88
N LEU A 253 2.37 -4.73 15.79
CA LEU A 253 1.11 -4.15 15.38
C LEU A 253 1.11 -4.08 13.84
N ASP A 254 0.60 -5.10 13.15
CA ASP A 254 0.63 -5.14 11.68
C ASP A 254 -0.37 -4.18 11.00
N GLY A 255 -1.26 -3.56 11.79
CA GLY A 255 -2.22 -2.57 11.28
C GLY A 255 -3.35 -3.16 10.45
N ASN A 256 -3.62 -4.46 10.60
CA ASN A 256 -4.68 -5.16 9.88
C ASN A 256 -6.08 -4.70 10.32
N PHE A 257 -7.02 -4.64 9.38
CA PHE A 257 -8.44 -4.33 9.64
C PHE A 257 -9.30 -5.59 9.74
N TRP A 258 -8.79 -6.73 9.30
CA TRP A 258 -9.47 -8.02 9.29
C TRP A 258 -8.62 -9.06 10.03
N SER A 259 -9.27 -9.97 10.74
CA SER A 259 -8.61 -11.10 11.37
C SER A 259 -8.08 -12.06 10.31
N GLU A 260 -6.80 -12.41 10.41
CA GLU A 260 -6.15 -13.32 9.46
C GLU A 260 -6.56 -14.78 9.70
N ASP A 261 -7.00 -15.48 8.64
CA ASP A 261 -7.23 -16.92 8.68
C ASP A 261 -5.92 -17.67 8.42
N SER A 262 -5.21 -18.02 9.51
CA SER A 262 -3.97 -18.80 9.43
C SER A 262 -4.16 -20.26 8.99
N SER A 263 -5.40 -20.78 8.94
CA SER A 263 -5.66 -22.14 8.44
C SER A 263 -5.28 -22.33 6.97
N CYS A 264 -5.19 -21.22 6.21
CA CYS A 264 -4.69 -21.27 4.85
C CYS A 264 -3.24 -21.74 4.77
N LEU A 265 -2.40 -21.48 5.78
CA LEU A 265 -1.01 -21.91 5.80
C LEU A 265 -0.90 -23.43 5.91
N SER A 266 -1.66 -24.05 6.82
CA SER A 266 -1.72 -25.51 6.93
C SER A 266 -2.25 -26.17 5.66
N TRP A 267 -3.23 -25.53 4.99
CA TRP A 267 -3.70 -26.01 3.69
C TRP A 267 -2.61 -25.91 2.61
N LEU A 268 -1.79 -24.85 2.63
CA LEU A 268 -0.68 -24.66 1.70
C LEU A 268 0.45 -25.68 1.90
N ASP A 269 0.71 -26.12 3.14
CA ASP A 269 1.70 -27.15 3.48
C ASP A 269 1.40 -28.50 2.79
N GLU A 270 0.12 -28.80 2.55
CA GLU A 270 -0.33 -30.02 1.87
C GLU A 270 -0.18 -29.96 0.34
N GLN A 271 0.13 -28.79 -0.22
CA GLN A 271 0.22 -28.59 -1.66
C GLN A 271 1.63 -28.82 -2.19
N ALA A 272 1.73 -29.27 -3.44
CA ALA A 272 3.02 -29.41 -4.10
C ALA A 272 3.74 -28.06 -4.23
N ILE A 273 5.08 -28.11 -4.25
CA ILE A 273 5.91 -26.92 -4.46
C ILE A 273 5.52 -26.25 -5.79
N ARG A 274 5.29 -24.94 -5.74
CA ARG A 274 4.92 -24.10 -6.88
C ARG A 274 3.71 -24.64 -7.68
N SER A 275 2.67 -25.12 -6.99
CA SER A 275 1.43 -25.55 -7.65
C SER A 275 0.24 -24.61 -7.45
N VAL A 276 0.26 -23.78 -6.40
CA VAL A 276 -0.90 -22.99 -5.95
C VAL A 276 -0.98 -21.65 -6.69
N VAL A 277 -2.15 -21.34 -7.25
CA VAL A 277 -2.48 -19.99 -7.73
C VAL A 277 -3.05 -19.18 -6.57
N TYR A 278 -2.34 -18.16 -6.12
CA TYR A 278 -2.84 -17.24 -5.11
C TYR A 278 -3.62 -16.09 -5.78
N VAL A 279 -4.80 -15.76 -5.27
CA VAL A 279 -5.70 -14.75 -5.86
C VAL A 279 -6.17 -13.79 -4.78
N ALA A 280 -5.84 -12.50 -4.92
CA ALA A 280 -6.31 -11.44 -4.03
C ALA A 280 -6.30 -10.07 -4.73
N PHE A 281 -7.37 -9.29 -4.54
CA PHE A 281 -7.52 -7.95 -5.13
C PHE A 281 -7.47 -6.83 -4.08
N GLY A 282 -6.76 -7.07 -2.98
CA GLY A 282 -6.57 -6.08 -1.92
C GLY A 282 -7.85 -5.76 -1.15
N SER A 283 -7.84 -4.61 -0.49
CA SER A 283 -8.85 -4.19 0.49
C SER A 283 -9.88 -3.19 -0.04
N VAL A 284 -9.89 -2.90 -1.34
CA VAL A 284 -10.76 -1.88 -1.95
C VAL A 284 -11.41 -2.38 -3.24
N ALA A 285 -10.70 -3.17 -4.06
CA ALA A 285 -11.24 -3.59 -5.33
C ALA A 285 -12.50 -4.45 -5.16
N VAL A 286 -13.44 -4.22 -6.07
CA VAL A 286 -14.70 -4.97 -6.19
C VAL A 286 -14.84 -5.48 -7.61
N LEU A 287 -15.51 -6.62 -7.76
CA LEU A 287 -15.83 -7.19 -9.07
C LEU A 287 -17.33 -7.12 -9.33
N SER A 288 -17.70 -7.04 -10.62
CA SER A 288 -19.08 -7.32 -11.04
C SER A 288 -19.37 -8.82 -10.89
N GLN A 289 -20.65 -9.18 -10.76
CA GLN A 289 -21.06 -10.59 -10.67
C GLN A 289 -20.59 -11.40 -11.88
N GLN A 290 -20.70 -10.83 -13.08
CA GLN A 290 -20.21 -11.47 -14.30
C GLN A 290 -18.70 -11.71 -14.25
N GLN A 291 -17.92 -10.72 -13.79
CA GLN A 291 -16.47 -10.85 -13.74
C GLN A 291 -16.01 -11.85 -12.66
N PHE A 292 -16.74 -11.93 -11.56
CA PHE A 292 -16.55 -12.93 -10.51
C PHE A 292 -16.80 -14.35 -11.04
N GLU A 293 -17.87 -14.57 -11.80
CA GLU A 293 -18.18 -15.87 -12.40
C GLU A 293 -17.11 -16.33 -13.39
N GLU A 294 -16.63 -15.42 -14.26
CA GLU A 294 -15.52 -15.73 -15.18
C GLU A 294 -14.24 -16.11 -14.42
N LEU A 295 -13.93 -15.43 -13.31
CA LEU A 295 -12.80 -15.79 -12.46
C LEU A 295 -12.97 -17.16 -11.80
N ALA A 296 -14.13 -17.43 -11.20
CA ALA A 296 -14.44 -18.71 -10.59
C ALA A 296 -14.30 -19.85 -11.62
N LEU A 297 -14.92 -19.71 -12.78
CA LEU A 297 -14.91 -20.75 -13.83
C LEU A 297 -13.53 -20.88 -14.48
N GLY A 298 -12.77 -19.78 -14.56
CA GLY A 298 -11.36 -19.78 -14.96
C GLY A 298 -10.51 -20.61 -14.01
N LEU A 299 -10.60 -20.34 -12.70
CA LEU A 299 -9.88 -21.09 -11.67
C LEU A 299 -10.29 -22.57 -11.63
N GLU A 300 -11.58 -22.86 -11.78
CA GLU A 300 -12.08 -24.24 -11.86
C GLU A 300 -11.43 -25.00 -13.04
N SER A 301 -11.39 -24.35 -14.22
CA SER A 301 -10.87 -24.95 -15.46
C SER A 301 -9.36 -25.22 -15.43
N LEU A 302 -8.61 -24.58 -14.54
CA LEU A 302 -7.16 -24.81 -14.41
C LEU A 302 -6.83 -26.20 -13.90
N GLN A 303 -7.73 -26.84 -13.15
CA GLN A 303 -7.47 -28.10 -12.46
C GLN A 303 -6.19 -28.06 -11.60
N LYS A 304 -5.89 -26.87 -11.04
CA LYS A 304 -4.76 -26.61 -10.14
C LYS A 304 -5.24 -26.16 -8.78
N PRO A 305 -4.45 -26.35 -7.71
CA PRO A 305 -4.76 -25.77 -6.42
C PRO A 305 -4.82 -24.24 -6.49
N PHE A 306 -5.77 -23.63 -5.80
CA PHE A 306 -5.86 -22.18 -5.69
C PHE A 306 -6.27 -21.75 -4.28
N LEU A 307 -5.70 -20.62 -3.85
CA LEU A 307 -6.09 -19.91 -2.63
C LEU A 307 -6.68 -18.57 -3.05
N TRP A 308 -7.96 -18.36 -2.80
CA TRP A 308 -8.68 -17.15 -3.21
C TRP A 308 -9.24 -16.40 -2.01
N VAL A 309 -8.79 -15.15 -1.86
CA VAL A 309 -9.29 -14.20 -0.86
C VAL A 309 -10.54 -13.51 -1.38
N ILE A 310 -11.67 -13.69 -0.68
CA ILE A 310 -12.96 -13.06 -0.99
C ILE A 310 -13.46 -12.34 0.25
N ARG A 311 -13.39 -11.02 0.24
CA ARG A 311 -13.90 -10.15 1.31
C ARG A 311 -15.43 -10.11 1.31
N GLN A 312 -16.05 -9.74 2.43
CA GLN A 312 -17.52 -9.61 2.49
C GLN A 312 -18.06 -8.52 1.54
N ASP A 313 -17.27 -7.46 1.33
CA ASP A 313 -17.55 -6.33 0.45
C ASP A 313 -16.88 -6.48 -0.93
N PHE A 314 -16.52 -7.71 -1.34
CA PHE A 314 -15.84 -7.97 -2.61
C PHE A 314 -16.71 -7.71 -3.85
N MET A 315 -18.02 -7.57 -3.66
CA MET A 315 -18.95 -7.13 -4.70
C MET A 315 -19.55 -5.78 -4.31
N ASN A 316 -20.02 -5.03 -5.30
CA ASN A 316 -20.66 -3.73 -5.11
C ASN A 316 -21.98 -3.86 -4.30
N GLY A 317 -21.90 -3.90 -2.97
CA GLY A 317 -23.02 -3.93 -2.03
C GLY A 317 -23.74 -5.29 -1.86
N SER A 318 -23.18 -6.41 -2.35
CA SER A 318 -23.80 -7.74 -2.20
C SER A 318 -22.79 -8.85 -1.93
N ARG A 319 -23.27 -10.02 -1.46
CA ARG A 319 -22.40 -11.21 -1.35
C ARG A 319 -22.17 -11.81 -2.72
N ALA A 320 -20.93 -12.23 -2.98
CA ALA A 320 -20.60 -12.95 -4.21
C ALA A 320 -21.44 -14.21 -4.35
N LYS A 321 -22.06 -14.40 -5.52
CA LYS A 321 -22.78 -15.63 -5.85
C LYS A 321 -21.86 -16.52 -6.66
N PHE A 322 -21.54 -17.69 -6.10
CA PHE A 322 -20.76 -18.67 -6.84
C PHE A 322 -21.61 -19.30 -7.95
N PRO A 323 -20.99 -19.73 -9.07
CA PRO A 323 -21.67 -20.57 -10.05
C PRO A 323 -22.22 -21.83 -9.37
N ASP A 324 -23.39 -22.31 -9.82
CA ASP A 324 -24.05 -23.47 -9.24
C ASP A 324 -23.10 -24.66 -9.10
N GLY A 325 -22.99 -25.24 -7.91
CA GLY A 325 -22.14 -26.39 -7.61
C GLY A 325 -20.63 -26.13 -7.60
N PHE A 326 -20.18 -24.87 -7.74
CA PHE A 326 -18.75 -24.53 -7.85
C PHE A 326 -17.96 -24.97 -6.61
N ILE A 327 -18.46 -24.66 -5.41
CA ILE A 327 -17.76 -24.94 -4.14
C ILE A 327 -17.52 -26.44 -4.00
N GLU A 328 -18.51 -27.27 -4.30
CA GLU A 328 -18.41 -28.72 -4.27
C GLU A 328 -17.38 -29.22 -5.29
N ARG A 329 -17.43 -28.71 -6.52
CA ARG A 329 -16.52 -29.11 -7.61
C ARG A 329 -15.07 -28.74 -7.35
N VAL A 330 -14.77 -27.69 -6.58
CA VAL A 330 -13.40 -27.25 -6.27
C VAL A 330 -12.93 -27.62 -4.87
N SER A 331 -13.80 -28.18 -4.02
CA SER A 331 -13.53 -28.45 -2.59
C SER A 331 -12.23 -29.19 -2.27
N ASN A 332 -11.74 -30.03 -3.19
CA ASN A 332 -10.50 -30.79 -3.02
C ASN A 332 -9.22 -30.03 -3.42
N ARG A 333 -9.33 -28.84 -4.02
CA ARG A 333 -8.20 -28.07 -4.57
C ARG A 333 -8.30 -26.55 -4.38
N GLY A 334 -9.47 -26.03 -4.02
CA GLY A 334 -9.70 -24.62 -3.76
C GLY A 334 -9.81 -24.36 -2.27
N LYS A 335 -9.05 -23.39 -1.76
CA LYS A 335 -9.25 -22.80 -0.44
C LYS A 335 -9.73 -21.37 -0.62
N ILE A 336 -10.90 -21.07 -0.05
CA ILE A 336 -11.51 -19.74 -0.09
C ILE A 336 -11.56 -19.23 1.35
N VAL A 337 -11.07 -18.01 1.55
CA VAL A 337 -10.95 -17.38 2.88
C VAL A 337 -11.22 -15.89 2.77
N GLU A 338 -11.58 -15.24 3.87
CA GLU A 338 -11.90 -13.80 3.87
C GLU A 338 -10.64 -12.92 3.89
N TRP A 339 -9.63 -13.32 4.68
CA TRP A 339 -8.37 -12.59 4.82
C TRP A 339 -7.23 -13.55 5.18
N VAL A 340 -6.00 -13.23 4.77
CA VAL A 340 -4.83 -14.11 4.94
C VAL A 340 -3.64 -13.35 5.51
N PRO A 341 -2.71 -14.04 6.20
CA PRO A 341 -1.37 -13.52 6.45
C PRO A 341 -0.58 -13.47 5.12
N GLN A 342 -0.85 -12.45 4.30
CA GLN A 342 -0.44 -12.40 2.89
C GLN A 342 1.07 -12.58 2.69
N GLU A 343 1.91 -11.97 3.52
CA GLU A 343 3.37 -12.13 3.44
C GLU A 343 3.80 -13.59 3.64
N LYS A 344 3.17 -14.30 4.59
CA LYS A 344 3.45 -15.72 4.84
C LYS A 344 2.95 -16.59 3.69
N VAL A 345 1.77 -16.28 3.14
CA VAL A 345 1.23 -16.95 1.95
C VAL A 345 2.17 -16.78 0.76
N LEU A 346 2.57 -15.55 0.43
CA LEU A 346 3.48 -15.26 -0.69
C LEU A 346 4.86 -15.87 -0.48
N GLY A 347 5.32 -15.96 0.78
CA GLY A 347 6.56 -16.63 1.16
C GLY A 347 6.48 -18.16 1.13
N HIS A 348 5.28 -18.74 0.99
CA HIS A 348 5.09 -20.19 1.05
C HIS A 348 5.57 -20.90 -0.23
N SER A 349 6.26 -22.03 -0.07
CA SER A 349 6.91 -22.74 -1.18
C SER A 349 5.94 -23.30 -2.23
N SER A 350 4.69 -23.56 -1.84
CA SER A 350 3.65 -24.06 -2.74
C SER A 350 3.05 -22.99 -3.65
N VAL A 351 3.20 -21.69 -3.35
CA VAL A 351 2.69 -20.61 -4.20
C VAL A 351 3.49 -20.52 -5.50
N ALA A 352 2.75 -20.64 -6.61
CA ALA A 352 3.29 -20.68 -7.96
C ALA A 352 3.30 -19.30 -8.61
N CYS A 353 2.19 -18.57 -8.48
CA CYS A 353 1.98 -17.22 -9.01
C CYS A 353 0.87 -16.49 -8.23
N PHE A 354 0.82 -15.17 -8.41
CA PHE A 354 -0.14 -14.29 -7.75
C PHE A 354 -0.99 -13.53 -8.76
N ILE A 355 -2.30 -13.80 -8.80
CA ILE A 355 -3.29 -12.96 -9.48
C ILE A 355 -3.61 -11.78 -8.57
N SER A 356 -3.26 -10.58 -9.01
CA SER A 356 -3.25 -9.38 -8.17
C SER A 356 -3.80 -8.15 -8.88
N HIS A 357 -4.51 -7.33 -8.11
CA HIS A 357 -4.85 -5.96 -8.49
C HIS A 357 -3.66 -5.00 -8.60
N CYS A 358 -2.43 -5.45 -8.31
CA CYS A 358 -1.21 -4.64 -8.43
C CYS A 358 -1.16 -3.43 -7.49
N GLY A 359 -1.85 -3.45 -6.34
CA GLY A 359 -1.61 -2.49 -5.28
C GLY A 359 -0.15 -2.53 -4.80
N TRP A 360 0.40 -1.38 -4.43
CA TRP A 360 1.85 -1.25 -4.21
C TRP A 360 2.39 -2.15 -3.10
N ASN A 361 1.73 -2.24 -1.94
CA ASN A 361 2.18 -3.15 -0.86
C ASN A 361 2.21 -4.60 -1.31
N SER A 362 1.14 -5.08 -1.96
CA SER A 362 1.08 -6.46 -2.50
C SER A 362 2.14 -6.70 -3.57
N THR A 363 2.47 -5.67 -4.34
CA THR A 363 3.56 -5.70 -5.33
C THR A 363 4.92 -5.86 -4.63
N MET A 364 5.19 -5.05 -3.60
CA MET A 364 6.43 -5.14 -2.82
C MET A 364 6.56 -6.49 -2.10
N GLU A 365 5.48 -7.00 -1.51
CA GLU A 365 5.46 -8.30 -0.82
C GLU A 365 5.71 -9.46 -1.81
N GLY A 366 4.98 -9.51 -2.93
CA GLY A 366 5.13 -10.58 -3.92
C GLY A 366 6.50 -10.57 -4.62
N LEU A 367 7.02 -9.37 -4.93
CA LEU A 367 8.37 -9.19 -5.46
C LEU A 367 9.42 -9.65 -4.46
N SER A 368 9.28 -9.27 -3.19
CA SER A 368 10.20 -9.67 -2.11
C SER A 368 10.20 -11.17 -1.84
N MET A 369 9.08 -11.85 -2.13
CA MET A 369 8.99 -13.31 -2.03
C MET A 369 9.40 -14.04 -3.32
N GLY A 370 9.59 -13.32 -4.42
CA GLY A 370 9.99 -13.86 -5.72
C GLY A 370 8.86 -14.60 -6.43
N VAL A 371 7.62 -14.12 -6.25
CA VAL A 371 6.41 -14.70 -6.83
C VAL A 371 6.07 -13.99 -8.14
N PRO A 372 5.92 -14.72 -9.26
CA PRO A 372 5.43 -14.16 -10.52
C PRO A 372 3.99 -13.63 -10.44
N PHE A 373 3.71 -12.55 -11.17
CA PHE A 373 2.42 -11.86 -11.13
C PHE A 373 1.56 -12.10 -12.37
N LEU A 374 0.25 -12.17 -12.15
CA LEU A 374 -0.78 -11.90 -13.14
C LEU A 374 -1.52 -10.62 -12.75
N CYS A 375 -1.30 -9.60 -13.55
CA CYS A 375 -1.75 -8.25 -13.27
C CYS A 375 -3.18 -8.02 -13.75
N TRP A 376 -3.99 -7.51 -12.84
CA TRP A 376 -5.38 -7.14 -13.05
C TRP A 376 -5.71 -5.82 -12.34
N PRO A 377 -5.14 -4.68 -12.77
CA PRO A 377 -5.34 -3.41 -12.09
C PRO A 377 -6.82 -3.00 -12.08
N TYR A 378 -7.20 -2.27 -11.03
CA TYR A 378 -8.55 -1.75 -10.83
C TYR A 378 -8.60 -0.22 -11.02
N PHE A 379 -7.67 0.54 -10.42
CA PHE A 379 -7.62 2.01 -10.54
C PHE A 379 -6.25 2.62 -10.17
N SER A 380 -6.06 3.91 -10.41
CA SER A 380 -4.93 4.72 -9.89
C SER A 380 -3.56 4.14 -10.31
N ASP A 381 -2.58 4.22 -9.41
CA ASP A 381 -1.21 3.73 -9.51
C ASP A 381 -1.11 2.24 -9.89
N GLN A 382 -2.17 1.44 -9.72
CA GLN A 382 -2.16 0.02 -10.07
C GLN A 382 -1.86 -0.23 -11.54
N TYR A 383 -2.31 0.66 -12.43
CA TYR A 383 -1.99 0.59 -13.86
C TYR A 383 -0.49 0.74 -14.11
N GLN A 384 0.15 1.67 -13.41
CA GLN A 384 1.58 1.87 -13.51
C GLN A 384 2.36 0.73 -12.87
N ASN A 385 1.88 0.22 -11.72
CA ASN A 385 2.47 -0.94 -11.06
C ASN A 385 2.45 -2.16 -11.98
N ARG A 386 1.36 -2.39 -12.73
CA ARG A 386 1.30 -3.41 -13.79
C ARG A 386 2.38 -3.18 -14.86
N ASN A 387 2.56 -1.94 -15.34
CA ASN A 387 3.56 -1.64 -16.37
C ASN A 387 4.98 -1.94 -15.86
N TYR A 388 5.30 -1.58 -14.62
CA TYR A 388 6.56 -1.99 -13.99
C TYR A 388 6.70 -3.50 -13.93
N ILE A 389 5.69 -4.20 -13.42
CA ILE A 389 5.70 -5.67 -13.31
C ILE A 389 5.91 -6.36 -14.67
N CYS A 390 5.22 -5.90 -15.72
CA CYS A 390 5.19 -6.57 -17.02
C CYS A 390 6.34 -6.13 -17.94
N GLU A 391 6.69 -4.85 -17.95
CA GLU A 391 7.57 -4.25 -18.97
C GLU A 391 8.98 -3.98 -18.43
N ALA A 392 9.10 -3.30 -17.28
CA ALA A 392 10.40 -2.95 -16.69
C ALA A 392 11.05 -4.14 -15.99
N TRP A 393 10.33 -4.74 -15.04
CA TRP A 393 10.82 -5.84 -14.20
C TRP A 393 10.68 -7.20 -14.87
N LYS A 394 9.70 -7.35 -15.78
CA LYS A 394 9.40 -8.60 -16.51
C LYS A 394 9.24 -9.77 -15.55
N ILE A 395 8.48 -9.55 -14.48
CA ILE A 395 8.15 -10.55 -13.44
C ILE A 395 6.67 -10.99 -13.48
N GLY A 396 5.93 -10.59 -14.51
CA GLY A 396 4.53 -10.95 -14.64
C GLY A 396 3.96 -10.72 -16.03
N LEU A 397 2.68 -11.03 -16.18
CA LEU A 397 1.88 -10.79 -17.37
C LEU A 397 0.59 -10.08 -16.99
N GLN A 398 0.02 -9.28 -17.89
CA GLN A 398 -1.32 -8.70 -17.70
C GLN A 398 -2.40 -9.56 -18.36
N PHE A 399 -3.60 -9.54 -17.79
CA PHE A 399 -4.81 -9.98 -18.49
C PHE A 399 -5.27 -8.95 -19.52
N PHE A 400 -6.02 -9.42 -20.50
CA PHE A 400 -6.68 -8.57 -21.48
C PHE A 400 -8.18 -8.85 -21.45
N ALA A 401 -8.97 -7.79 -21.28
CA ALA A 401 -10.42 -7.87 -21.42
C ALA A 401 -10.82 -8.04 -22.89
N ASP A 402 -11.97 -8.65 -23.13
CA ASP A 402 -12.62 -8.67 -24.42
C ASP A 402 -13.26 -7.30 -24.76
N GLU A 403 -13.97 -7.24 -25.88
CA GLU A 403 -14.67 -6.03 -26.35
C GLU A 403 -15.75 -5.51 -25.38
N ASN A 404 -16.22 -6.34 -24.45
CA ASN A 404 -17.21 -5.97 -23.43
C ASN A 404 -16.55 -5.58 -22.10
N GLY A 405 -15.22 -5.49 -22.04
CA GLY A 405 -14.49 -5.18 -20.82
C GLY A 405 -14.38 -6.39 -19.86
N ILE A 406 -14.65 -7.61 -20.32
CA ILE A 406 -14.64 -8.81 -19.48
C ILE A 406 -13.35 -9.60 -19.70
N ILE A 407 -12.65 -9.91 -18.61
CA ILE A 407 -11.57 -10.89 -18.63
C ILE A 407 -12.19 -12.28 -18.52
N THR A 408 -12.20 -13.00 -19.64
CA THR A 408 -12.88 -14.29 -19.75
C THR A 408 -12.13 -15.40 -19.02
N ARG A 409 -12.86 -16.46 -18.63
CA ARG A 409 -12.28 -17.67 -18.04
C ARG A 409 -11.20 -18.30 -18.93
N GLN A 410 -11.35 -18.23 -20.25
CA GLN A 410 -10.35 -18.72 -21.19
C GLN A 410 -9.08 -17.88 -21.13
N GLU A 411 -9.21 -16.55 -21.03
CA GLU A 411 -8.05 -15.67 -20.84
C GLU A 411 -7.34 -15.98 -19.52
N ILE A 412 -8.11 -16.15 -18.44
CA ILE A 412 -7.59 -16.49 -17.11
C ILE A 412 -6.80 -17.80 -17.16
N GLN A 413 -7.42 -18.86 -17.70
CA GLN A 413 -6.80 -20.16 -17.84
C GLN A 413 -5.51 -20.07 -18.67
N ARG A 414 -5.58 -19.44 -19.84
CA ARG A 414 -4.47 -19.31 -20.77
C ARG A 414 -3.30 -18.55 -20.17
N LYS A 415 -3.54 -17.42 -19.52
CA LYS A 415 -2.49 -16.56 -18.94
C LYS A 415 -1.83 -17.21 -17.74
N VAL A 416 -2.57 -17.88 -16.86
CA VAL A 416 -1.99 -18.67 -15.77
C VAL A 416 -1.10 -19.77 -16.33
N LEU A 417 -1.58 -20.56 -17.28
CA LEU A 417 -0.77 -21.63 -17.86
C LEU A 417 0.46 -21.11 -18.62
N THR A 418 0.36 -19.94 -19.25
CA THR A 418 1.48 -19.27 -19.93
C THR A 418 2.53 -18.80 -18.91
N LEU A 419 2.10 -18.13 -17.83
CA LEU A 419 2.99 -17.64 -16.79
C LEU A 419 3.76 -18.77 -16.12
N LEU A 420 3.07 -19.86 -15.77
CA LEU A 420 3.67 -21.01 -15.09
C LEU A 420 4.71 -21.77 -15.94
N LYS A 421 4.71 -21.56 -17.27
CA LYS A 421 5.68 -22.14 -18.21
C LYS A 421 6.81 -21.16 -18.58
N ASN A 422 6.79 -19.94 -18.05
CA ASN A 422 7.75 -18.90 -18.42
C ASN A 422 8.91 -18.85 -17.41
N ASP A 423 10.00 -19.53 -17.75
CA ASP A 423 11.21 -19.60 -16.91
C ASP A 423 11.94 -18.25 -16.81
N ASP A 424 11.85 -17.38 -17.82
CA ASP A 424 12.47 -16.05 -17.80
C ASP A 424 11.81 -15.15 -16.75
N ILE A 425 10.47 -15.10 -16.74
CA ILE A 425 9.70 -14.38 -15.73
C ILE A 425 10.06 -14.92 -14.34
N ARG A 426 10.13 -16.24 -14.18
CA ARG A 426 10.49 -16.85 -12.91
C ARG A 426 11.90 -16.47 -12.47
N SER A 427 12.87 -16.51 -13.37
CA SER A 427 14.26 -16.12 -13.12
C SER A 427 14.34 -14.65 -12.70
N ASN A 428 13.61 -13.76 -13.38
CA ASN A 428 13.54 -12.34 -13.02
C ASN A 428 12.91 -12.11 -11.66
N SER A 429 11.81 -12.81 -11.31
CA SER A 429 11.21 -12.73 -9.97
C SER A 429 12.22 -13.08 -8.88
N LEU A 430 13.03 -14.13 -9.08
CA LEU A 430 14.07 -14.53 -8.12
C LEU A 430 15.23 -13.53 -8.06
N LYS A 431 15.62 -12.92 -9.18
CA LYS A 431 16.63 -11.85 -9.20
C LYS A 431 16.15 -10.63 -8.41
N LEU A 432 14.92 -10.17 -8.62
CA LEU A 432 14.39 -9.00 -7.93
C LEU A 432 14.13 -9.25 -6.45
N LYS A 433 13.75 -10.48 -6.07
CA LYS A 433 13.77 -10.92 -4.66
C LYS A 433 15.14 -10.68 -4.03
N GLU A 434 16.22 -11.05 -4.71
CA GLU A 434 17.57 -10.88 -4.19
C GLU A 434 17.99 -9.40 -4.14
N VAL A 435 17.56 -8.58 -5.09
CA VAL A 435 17.77 -7.11 -5.06
C VAL A 435 17.09 -6.51 -3.82
N ALA A 436 15.81 -6.80 -3.61
CA ALA A 436 15.05 -6.33 -2.44
C ALA A 436 15.64 -6.84 -1.11
N ARG A 437 16.11 -8.08 -1.07
CA ARG A 437 16.77 -8.64 0.12
C ARG A 437 18.09 -7.92 0.41
N LYS A 438 18.91 -7.66 -0.60
CA LYS A 438 20.22 -6.99 -0.45
C LYS A 438 20.09 -5.53 -0.03
N SER A 439 19.07 -4.81 -0.48
CA SER A 439 18.86 -3.40 -0.10
C SER A 439 18.60 -3.22 1.40
N LEU A 440 18.03 -4.23 2.06
CA LEU A 440 17.76 -4.24 3.50
C LEU A 440 18.94 -4.69 4.38
N LEU A 441 19.94 -5.37 3.81
CA LEU A 441 21.11 -5.81 4.57
C LEU A 441 22.01 -4.64 4.96
N GLY A 442 22.90 -4.86 5.93
CA GLY A 442 23.91 -3.88 6.33
C GLY A 442 24.70 -3.38 5.13
N GLY A 443 24.62 -2.07 4.88
CA GLY A 443 25.24 -1.43 3.72
C GLY A 443 24.40 -1.43 2.44
N GLY A 444 23.17 -1.95 2.42
CA GLY A 444 22.21 -1.79 1.33
C GLY A 444 21.59 -0.38 1.28
N SER A 445 21.01 0.00 0.14
CA SER A 445 20.42 1.33 -0.09
C SER A 445 19.32 1.67 0.93
N SER A 446 18.30 0.82 1.05
CA SER A 446 17.17 0.99 1.96
C SER A 446 17.61 1.05 3.43
N PHE A 447 18.54 0.18 3.83
CA PHE A 447 19.11 0.20 5.17
C PHE A 447 19.80 1.53 5.46
N ARG A 448 20.67 2.01 4.57
CA ARG A 448 21.38 3.29 4.76
C ARG A 448 20.41 4.48 4.81
N ASN A 449 19.42 4.50 3.92
CA ASN A 449 18.42 5.58 3.89
C ASN A 449 17.62 5.62 5.19
N PHE A 450 17.20 4.45 5.70
CA PHE A 450 16.50 4.36 6.97
C PHE A 450 17.38 4.79 8.15
N GLU A 451 18.60 4.28 8.26
CA GLU A 451 19.51 4.67 9.36
C GLU A 451 19.89 6.16 9.31
N SER A 452 20.04 6.74 8.11
CA SER A 452 20.24 8.18 7.94
C SER A 452 19.04 8.97 8.49
N PHE A 453 17.82 8.58 8.11
CA PHE A 453 16.59 9.20 8.61
C PHE A 453 16.46 9.08 10.14
N ILE A 454 16.80 7.92 10.70
CA ILE A 454 16.79 7.70 12.16
C ILE A 454 17.83 8.58 12.86
N SER A 455 19.02 8.72 12.28
CA SER A 455 20.06 9.61 12.80
C SER A 455 19.59 11.07 12.82
N ASP A 456 18.96 11.53 11.74
CA ASP A 456 18.41 12.87 11.64
C ASP A 456 17.34 13.14 12.71
N ILE A 457 16.41 12.21 12.92
CA ILE A 457 15.40 12.32 13.99
C ILE A 457 16.06 12.45 15.37
N LYS A 458 17.09 11.65 15.65
CA LYS A 458 17.79 11.69 16.94
C LYS A 458 18.51 13.01 17.17
N MET A 459 19.03 13.64 16.11
CA MET A 459 19.68 14.96 16.18
C MET A 459 18.71 16.11 16.48
N LEU A 460 17.40 15.95 16.24
CA LEU A 460 16.38 16.96 16.58
C LEU A 460 16.27 17.21 18.10
N ILE A 461 16.84 16.34 18.94
CA ILE A 461 16.88 16.51 20.40
C ILE A 461 18.03 17.44 20.82
N SER A 462 19.22 17.26 20.20
CA SER A 462 20.45 17.95 20.60
C SER A 462 20.44 19.45 20.33
N GLY A 463 19.60 19.94 19.42
CA GLY A 463 19.48 21.37 19.11
C GLY A 463 18.85 22.23 20.21
N CYS A 464 18.32 21.64 21.30
CA CYS A 464 17.75 22.38 22.43
C CYS A 464 18.72 22.58 23.61
N ASP A 465 19.87 21.91 23.64
CA ASP A 465 20.81 21.99 24.77
C ASP A 465 21.88 23.08 24.59
N SER A 466 21.85 23.84 23.48
CA SER A 466 22.81 24.91 23.17
C SER A 466 22.32 26.34 23.48
N THR A 467 21.23 26.50 24.25
CA THR A 467 20.70 27.82 24.65
C THR A 467 20.41 27.94 26.16
N LEU A 468 21.25 27.35 27.00
CA LEU A 468 21.26 27.62 28.44
C LEU A 468 22.64 28.10 28.90
#